data_AF-A0A4Q2X9I7-F1
#
_entry.id   AF-A0A4Q2X9I7-F1
#
_cell.length_a   1.000
_cell.length_b   1.000
_cell.length_c   1.000
_cell.angle_alpha   90.00
_cell.angle_beta   90.00
_cell.angle_gamma   90.00
#
_symmetry.space_group_name_H-M   'P 1'
#
loop_
_entity.id
_entity.type
_entity.pdbx_description
1 polymer ?
#
loop_
_entity_poly.entity_id
_entity_poly.type
_entity_poly.pdbx_seq_one_letter_code
_entity_poly.pdbx_strand_id
1 'polypeptide(L)'
;MVSISAAEIVAWKVPLKRYSYESDQWKRLDAPPEASPFFRPGDELQDVGKPSGKDAPEVDWAVWNETTGTLVTKSSVEETWPLMRMLDPRDVPRLCRLRIEVLETPGDGPADPDSKPAHALEWTTGSGIKSSASNGTEGKQINAEADVTLGETGQWADLSLAASFQLPGQERMTINTGVLLKSGCPMRVAGDRSNGKGMEVTVSFNAILIDGSPLADTIRIQQDGRSIPIIQSAHSTEIQRIGGNMLLWQRGVEPEQFLPNDTQEAADPFAEPGPMKKEPSELERLKVVKVPETIAGRFLGPVLDISGIIAAQGINFTEAVDFAGYDVMSETMVFLTTSEQEAEKMEQLMTPMCGLRVKMVSAGCENEGEIHVMSRSSRKAYIARGADDNNPVRSFDLEPVVGETGLLLLKFRYQDRSSPAEPVLLDTSVTVEDGRAVEVMEGGPGMPLKMKGTVVEQ
;
A
#
# COMPACT_ATOMS: atom_id res chain seq x y z
N MET A 1 -5.54 32.03 -21.94
CA MET A 1 -6.54 30.97 -22.10
C MET A 1 -5.75 29.70 -22.38
N VAL A 2 -5.42 28.93 -21.34
CA VAL A 2 -4.66 27.68 -21.51
C VAL A 2 -5.69 26.63 -21.91
N SER A 3 -5.59 26.20 -23.15
CA SER A 3 -6.42 25.15 -23.73
C SER A 3 -5.92 23.81 -23.19
N ILE A 4 -6.73 23.15 -22.36
CA ILE A 4 -6.55 21.73 -22.04
C ILE A 4 -7.39 20.98 -23.09
N SER A 5 -6.83 20.78 -24.28
CA SER A 5 -7.56 20.25 -25.45
C SER A 5 -7.42 18.73 -25.66
N ALA A 6 -7.02 17.97 -24.65
CA ALA A 6 -7.08 16.52 -24.74
C ALA A 6 -8.28 16.07 -23.94
N ALA A 7 -9.32 15.60 -24.63
CA ALA A 7 -10.24 14.67 -23.99
C ALA A 7 -9.40 13.46 -23.55
N GLU A 8 -9.46 13.13 -22.27
CA GLU A 8 -8.67 12.04 -21.73
C GLU A 8 -9.36 10.74 -22.10
N ILE A 9 -8.61 9.86 -22.80
CA ILE A 9 -9.05 8.48 -22.97
C ILE A 9 -8.67 7.74 -21.70
N VAL A 10 -9.67 7.30 -20.95
CA VAL A 10 -9.52 6.60 -19.68
C VAL A 10 -10.05 5.19 -19.81
N ALA A 11 -9.31 4.23 -19.27
CA ALA A 11 -9.67 2.83 -19.22
C ALA A 11 -9.94 2.41 -17.77
N TRP A 12 -11.08 1.77 -17.55
CA TRP A 12 -11.62 1.37 -16.27
C TRP A 12 -11.83 -0.13 -16.24
N LYS A 13 -11.11 -0.81 -15.36
CA LYS A 13 -11.25 -2.25 -15.16
C LYS A 13 -12.22 -2.52 -14.02
N VAL A 14 -13.50 -2.35 -14.34
CA VAL A 14 -14.62 -2.40 -13.40
C VAL A 14 -15.63 -3.47 -13.84
N PRO A 15 -16.36 -4.10 -12.90
CA PRO A 15 -17.43 -5.02 -13.24
C PRO A 15 -18.63 -4.23 -13.81
N LEU A 16 -18.60 -3.95 -15.12
CA LEU A 16 -19.51 -3.02 -15.80
C LEU A 16 -21.00 -3.28 -15.49
N LYS A 17 -21.40 -4.54 -15.31
CA LYS A 17 -22.77 -4.97 -14.94
C LYS A 17 -23.28 -4.38 -13.61
N ARG A 18 -22.41 -3.87 -12.74
CA ARG A 18 -22.81 -3.22 -11.47
C ARG A 18 -23.22 -1.76 -11.65
N TYR A 19 -22.80 -1.16 -12.75
CA TYR A 19 -23.04 0.25 -13.07
C TYR A 19 -24.09 0.29 -14.18
N SER A 20 -24.94 1.31 -14.23
CA SER A 20 -26.16 1.42 -15.07
C SER A 20 -25.92 1.46 -16.60
N TYR A 21 -24.98 0.67 -17.10
CA TYR A 21 -24.80 0.34 -18.50
C TYR A 21 -25.68 -0.86 -18.83
N GLU A 22 -26.87 -0.59 -19.37
CA GLU A 22 -27.82 -1.63 -19.78
C GLU A 22 -27.32 -2.34 -21.04
N SER A 23 -27.10 -3.66 -20.95
CA SER A 23 -26.56 -4.49 -22.04
C SER A 23 -27.44 -4.57 -23.27
N ASP A 24 -28.73 -4.29 -23.12
CA ASP A 24 -29.74 -4.52 -24.15
C ASP A 24 -29.65 -3.52 -25.32
N GLN A 25 -28.80 -2.49 -25.18
CA GLN A 25 -28.53 -1.48 -26.21
C GLN A 25 -27.10 -1.52 -26.75
N TRP A 26 -26.28 -2.48 -26.32
CA TRP A 26 -24.88 -2.55 -26.72
C TRP A 26 -24.75 -2.91 -28.20
N LYS A 27 -23.97 -2.11 -28.92
CA LYS A 27 -23.75 -2.31 -30.35
C LYS A 27 -22.32 -2.79 -30.58
N ARG A 28 -22.18 -3.97 -31.18
CA ARG A 28 -20.87 -4.49 -31.60
C ARG A 28 -20.18 -3.52 -32.56
N LEU A 29 -18.89 -3.29 -32.33
CA LEU A 29 -18.02 -2.46 -33.15
C LEU A 29 -17.02 -3.34 -33.90
N ASP A 30 -16.80 -3.05 -35.18
CA ASP A 30 -15.76 -3.72 -36.00
C ASP A 30 -14.37 -3.08 -35.79
N ALA A 31 -14.33 -1.85 -35.28
CA ALA A 31 -13.12 -1.07 -35.01
C ALA A 31 -13.37 -0.06 -33.88
N PRO A 32 -12.33 0.35 -33.13
CA PRO A 32 -12.48 1.39 -32.12
C PRO A 32 -12.78 2.77 -32.75
N PRO A 33 -13.45 3.68 -32.02
CA PRO A 33 -13.74 5.04 -32.52
C PRO A 33 -12.50 5.82 -32.93
N GLU A 34 -11.38 5.60 -32.24
CA GLU A 34 -10.07 6.15 -32.59
C GLU A 34 -8.92 5.25 -32.09
N ALA A 35 -7.70 5.55 -32.53
CA ALA A 35 -6.51 4.81 -32.13
C ALA A 35 -6.15 5.08 -30.66
N SER A 36 -5.96 4.00 -29.89
CA SER A 36 -5.65 4.04 -28.46
C SER A 36 -4.83 2.82 -28.05
N PRO A 37 -3.91 2.92 -27.07
CA PRO A 37 -3.19 1.76 -26.56
C PRO A 37 -4.08 0.74 -25.84
N PHE A 38 -5.35 1.08 -25.59
CA PHE A 38 -6.33 0.21 -24.94
C PHE A 38 -7.05 -0.74 -25.92
N PHE A 39 -6.84 -0.58 -27.22
CA PHE A 39 -7.45 -1.43 -28.25
C PHE A 39 -6.39 -2.13 -29.09
N ARG A 40 -6.57 -3.42 -29.34
CA ARG A 40 -5.71 -4.24 -30.18
C ARG A 40 -6.48 -4.83 -31.36
N PRO A 41 -5.79 -5.13 -32.47
CA PRO A 41 -6.40 -5.87 -33.56
C PRO A 41 -6.95 -7.21 -33.06
N GLY A 42 -8.24 -7.45 -33.30
CA GLY A 42 -8.94 -8.68 -32.89
C GLY A 42 -9.70 -8.60 -31.57
N ASP A 43 -9.66 -7.47 -30.86
CA ASP A 43 -10.46 -7.27 -29.65
C ASP A 43 -11.97 -7.30 -29.96
N GLU A 44 -12.74 -7.86 -29.03
CA GLU A 44 -14.21 -7.86 -29.08
C GLU A 44 -14.75 -6.56 -28.45
N LEU A 45 -15.16 -5.62 -29.31
CA LEU A 45 -15.55 -4.27 -28.92
C LEU A 45 -17.06 -4.06 -29.00
N GLN A 46 -17.60 -3.38 -28.00
CA GLN A 46 -19.01 -3.00 -27.94
C GLN A 46 -19.14 -1.52 -27.56
N ASP A 47 -19.90 -0.75 -28.34
CA ASP A 47 -20.35 0.57 -27.97
C ASP A 47 -21.44 0.43 -26.91
N VAL A 48 -21.15 0.94 -25.71
CA VAL A 48 -22.05 0.85 -24.56
C VAL A 48 -22.87 2.12 -24.35
N GLY A 49 -22.70 3.11 -25.22
CA GLY A 49 -23.42 4.38 -25.14
C GLY A 49 -23.11 5.16 -23.86
N LYS A 50 -24.08 5.97 -23.43
CA LYS A 50 -23.99 6.76 -22.20
C LYS A 50 -24.60 5.98 -21.03
N PRO A 51 -24.07 6.11 -19.81
CA PRO A 51 -24.69 5.51 -18.64
C PRO A 51 -26.14 6.00 -18.50
N SER A 52 -27.07 5.11 -18.12
CA SER A 52 -28.48 5.51 -17.93
C SER A 52 -28.66 6.25 -16.60
N GLY A 53 -29.17 7.48 -16.64
CA GLY A 53 -29.39 8.28 -15.44
C GLY A 53 -29.53 9.78 -15.74
N LYS A 54 -30.30 10.49 -14.91
CA LYS A 54 -30.47 11.95 -15.02
C LYS A 54 -29.19 12.71 -14.67
N ASP A 55 -28.29 12.07 -13.92
CA ASP A 55 -27.01 12.60 -13.44
C ASP A 55 -25.78 11.89 -14.06
N ALA A 56 -25.97 11.18 -15.18
CA ALA A 56 -24.89 10.47 -15.85
C ALA A 56 -23.91 11.48 -16.50
N PRO A 57 -22.57 11.29 -16.34
CA PRO A 57 -21.58 12.16 -16.98
C PRO A 57 -21.69 12.14 -18.51
N GLU A 58 -21.41 13.28 -19.13
CA GLU A 58 -21.38 13.42 -20.58
C GLU A 58 -20.04 12.92 -21.14
N VAL A 59 -20.03 11.67 -21.60
CA VAL A 59 -18.90 11.11 -22.36
C VAL A 59 -19.06 11.37 -23.86
N ASP A 60 -17.95 11.64 -24.55
CA ASP A 60 -17.89 11.72 -26.02
C ASP A 60 -18.23 10.35 -26.63
N TRP A 61 -17.63 9.29 -26.07
CA TRP A 61 -17.94 7.90 -26.37
C TRP A 61 -17.48 6.99 -25.23
N ALA A 62 -18.09 5.80 -25.15
CA ALA A 62 -17.70 4.73 -24.23
C ALA A 62 -17.75 3.38 -24.95
N VAL A 63 -16.66 2.63 -24.85
CA VAL A 63 -16.48 1.33 -25.51
C VAL A 63 -16.09 0.30 -24.47
N TRP A 64 -16.84 -0.79 -24.41
CA TRP A 64 -16.49 -1.97 -23.65
C TRP A 64 -15.63 -2.91 -24.50
N ASN A 65 -14.45 -3.24 -23.99
CA ASN A 65 -13.56 -4.24 -24.56
C ASN A 65 -13.76 -5.55 -23.79
N GLU A 66 -14.53 -6.49 -24.35
CA GLU A 66 -14.85 -7.78 -23.73
C GLU A 66 -13.61 -8.64 -23.54
N THR A 67 -12.66 -8.57 -24.47
CA THR A 67 -11.41 -9.35 -24.43
C THR A 67 -10.57 -9.01 -23.20
N THR A 68 -10.57 -7.75 -22.78
CA THR A 68 -9.79 -7.28 -21.63
C THR A 68 -10.63 -6.98 -20.39
N GLY A 69 -11.96 -7.06 -20.49
CA GLY A 69 -12.89 -6.72 -19.41
C GLY A 69 -12.76 -5.27 -18.96
N THR A 70 -12.58 -4.35 -19.91
CA THR A 70 -12.24 -2.94 -19.63
C THR A 70 -13.22 -2.00 -20.33
N LEU A 71 -13.74 -1.02 -19.61
CA LEU A 71 -14.49 0.10 -20.16
C LEU A 71 -13.49 1.18 -20.57
N VAL A 72 -13.54 1.65 -21.81
CA VAL A 72 -12.70 2.74 -22.30
C VAL A 72 -13.61 3.91 -22.64
N THR A 73 -13.35 5.07 -22.06
CA THR A 73 -14.15 6.28 -22.26
C THR A 73 -13.29 7.41 -22.78
N LYS A 74 -13.89 8.29 -23.57
CA LYS A 74 -13.33 9.61 -23.88
C LYS A 74 -14.24 10.68 -23.31
N SER A 75 -13.66 11.60 -22.55
CA SER A 75 -14.39 12.68 -21.92
C SER A 75 -13.47 13.87 -21.63
N SER A 76 -14.06 15.04 -21.37
CA SER A 76 -13.32 16.11 -20.72
C SER A 76 -12.95 15.71 -19.30
N VAL A 77 -11.95 16.35 -18.71
CA VAL A 77 -11.58 16.08 -17.31
C VAL A 77 -12.73 16.37 -16.34
N GLU A 78 -13.52 17.41 -16.63
CA GLU A 78 -14.70 17.79 -15.85
C GLU A 78 -15.72 16.64 -15.78
N GLU A 79 -15.83 15.85 -16.84
CA GLU A 79 -16.75 14.71 -16.95
C GLU A 79 -16.11 13.38 -16.49
N THR A 80 -14.78 13.28 -16.52
CA THR A 80 -14.05 12.11 -15.99
C THR A 80 -14.21 11.97 -14.47
N TRP A 81 -14.31 13.09 -13.74
CA TRP A 81 -14.45 13.07 -12.29
C TRP A 81 -15.79 12.44 -11.81
N PRO A 82 -16.97 12.90 -12.27
CA PRO A 82 -18.23 12.23 -11.94
C PRO A 82 -18.24 10.76 -12.37
N LEU A 83 -17.57 10.43 -13.48
CA LEU A 83 -17.41 9.04 -13.91
C LEU A 83 -16.58 8.22 -12.92
N MET A 84 -15.47 8.78 -12.41
CA MET A 84 -14.66 8.13 -11.37
C MET A 84 -15.45 7.87 -10.09
N ARG A 85 -16.29 8.82 -9.66
CA ARG A 85 -17.18 8.65 -8.51
C ARG A 85 -18.27 7.61 -8.76
N MET A 86 -18.84 7.59 -9.97
CA MET A 86 -19.88 6.64 -10.33
C MET A 86 -19.34 5.21 -10.41
N LEU A 87 -18.15 5.04 -11.00
CA LEU A 87 -17.52 3.74 -11.18
C LEU A 87 -16.76 3.24 -9.94
N ASP A 88 -16.46 4.14 -9.01
CA ASP A 88 -15.61 3.97 -7.83
C ASP A 88 -14.67 2.74 -7.88
N PRO A 89 -13.41 2.91 -8.33
CA PRO A 89 -12.38 1.88 -8.33
C PRO A 89 -12.18 1.19 -6.97
N ARG A 90 -12.61 1.84 -5.88
CA ARG A 90 -12.50 1.31 -4.51
C ARG A 90 -13.50 0.19 -4.22
N ASP A 91 -14.63 0.19 -4.93
CA ASP A 91 -15.67 -0.83 -4.81
C ASP A 91 -15.41 -2.08 -5.65
N VAL A 92 -14.36 -2.06 -6.48
CA VAL A 92 -13.95 -3.23 -7.25
C VAL A 92 -13.40 -4.28 -6.28
N PRO A 93 -13.95 -5.51 -6.26
CA PRO A 93 -13.47 -6.55 -5.35
C PRO A 93 -12.00 -6.88 -5.57
N ARG A 94 -11.26 -6.99 -4.47
CA ARG A 94 -9.80 -7.18 -4.48
C ARG A 94 -9.41 -8.47 -3.77
N LEU A 95 -8.32 -9.05 -4.23
CA LEU A 95 -7.66 -10.18 -3.60
C LEU A 95 -6.21 -9.80 -3.26
N CYS A 96 -5.63 -10.53 -2.32
CA CYS A 96 -4.24 -10.43 -1.94
C CYS A 96 -3.49 -11.60 -2.57
N ARG A 97 -2.53 -11.32 -3.45
CA ARG A 97 -1.54 -12.33 -3.87
C ARG A 97 -0.35 -12.26 -2.91
N LEU A 98 -0.22 -13.26 -2.06
CA LEU A 98 0.89 -13.41 -1.13
C LEU A 98 1.99 -14.23 -1.78
N ARG A 99 3.24 -13.85 -1.54
CA ARG A 99 4.42 -14.62 -1.93
C ARG A 99 5.39 -14.69 -0.77
N ILE A 100 5.77 -15.91 -0.42
CA ILE A 100 6.82 -16.21 0.56
C ILE A 100 8.00 -16.84 -0.17
N GLU A 101 9.18 -16.33 0.15
CA GLU A 101 10.44 -16.78 -0.41
C GLU A 101 11.40 -17.14 0.72
N VAL A 102 12.00 -18.32 0.61
CA VAL A 102 13.04 -18.78 1.53
C VAL A 102 14.37 -18.68 0.80
N LEU A 103 15.28 -17.87 1.31
CA LEU A 103 16.64 -17.77 0.81
C LEU A 103 17.57 -18.61 1.69
N GLU A 104 18.50 -19.32 1.05
CA GLU A 104 19.57 -20.03 1.75
C GLU A 104 20.73 -19.06 1.96
N THR A 105 21.24 -18.98 3.19
CA THR A 105 22.38 -18.13 3.53
C THR A 105 23.65 -18.99 3.62
N PRO A 106 24.63 -18.77 2.73
CA PRO A 106 25.93 -19.43 2.85
C PRO A 106 26.78 -18.66 3.89
N GLY A 107 27.08 -19.30 5.02
CA GLY A 107 27.80 -18.65 6.13
C GLY A 107 26.89 -17.94 7.12
N ASP A 108 27.49 -17.15 8.01
CA ASP A 108 26.78 -16.46 9.10
C ASP A 108 26.35 -15.01 8.72
N GLY A 109 26.64 -14.58 7.48
CA GLY A 109 26.25 -13.27 6.95
C GLY A 109 24.83 -13.22 6.35
N PRO A 110 24.25 -12.03 6.15
CA PRO A 110 22.93 -11.88 5.54
C PRO A 110 22.90 -12.36 4.10
N ALA A 111 21.73 -12.86 3.68
CA ALA A 111 21.48 -13.20 2.28
C ALA A 111 21.75 -11.97 1.40
N ASP A 112 22.41 -12.19 0.28
CA ASP A 112 22.54 -11.19 -0.78
C ASP A 112 21.13 -10.74 -1.20
N PRO A 113 20.82 -9.44 -1.23
CA PRO A 113 19.53 -8.92 -1.72
C PRO A 113 19.13 -9.48 -3.09
N ASP A 114 20.10 -9.80 -3.95
CA ASP A 114 19.87 -10.31 -5.30
C ASP A 114 19.91 -11.85 -5.39
N SER A 115 20.02 -12.54 -4.25
CA SER A 115 20.05 -14.01 -4.25
C SER A 115 18.71 -14.60 -4.70
N LYS A 116 18.79 -15.65 -5.51
CA LYS A 116 17.59 -16.40 -5.92
C LYS A 116 17.03 -17.18 -4.74
N PRO A 117 15.70 -17.21 -4.56
CA PRO A 117 15.09 -17.99 -3.51
C PRO A 117 15.37 -19.48 -3.70
N ALA A 118 15.71 -20.17 -2.61
CA ALA A 118 15.90 -21.60 -2.59
C ALA A 118 14.57 -22.35 -2.76
N HIS A 119 13.48 -21.77 -2.26
CA HIS A 119 12.10 -22.24 -2.43
C HIS A 119 11.11 -21.09 -2.31
N ALA A 120 9.94 -21.21 -2.94
CA ALA A 120 8.91 -20.18 -2.91
C ALA A 120 7.49 -20.77 -2.87
N LEU A 121 6.57 -20.02 -2.28
CA LEU A 121 5.15 -20.31 -2.20
C LEU A 121 4.38 -19.05 -2.56
N GLU A 122 3.46 -19.15 -3.52
CA GLU A 122 2.57 -18.06 -3.93
C GLU A 122 1.13 -18.56 -3.91
N TRP A 123 0.22 -17.77 -3.33
CA TRP A 123 -1.21 -18.06 -3.33
C TRP A 123 -2.02 -16.77 -3.23
N THR A 124 -3.33 -16.89 -3.45
CA THR A 124 -4.27 -15.77 -3.41
C THR A 124 -5.30 -15.95 -2.30
N THR A 125 -5.61 -14.89 -1.55
CA THR A 125 -6.65 -14.87 -0.51
C THR A 125 -7.47 -13.58 -0.55
N GLY A 126 -8.67 -13.59 0.03
CA GLY A 126 -9.46 -12.38 0.24
C GLY A 126 -9.04 -11.63 1.51
N SER A 127 -9.35 -10.33 1.57
CA SER A 127 -9.17 -9.53 2.79
C SER A 127 -10.06 -10.05 3.92
N GLY A 128 -9.51 -10.19 5.12
CA GLY A 128 -10.17 -10.73 6.32
C GLY A 128 -10.47 -12.23 6.26
N ILE A 129 -9.94 -12.95 5.26
CA ILE A 129 -10.13 -14.39 5.10
C ILE A 129 -8.82 -15.10 5.43
N LYS A 130 -8.86 -15.91 6.51
CA LYS A 130 -7.78 -16.84 6.82
C LYS A 130 -7.60 -17.84 5.69
N SER A 131 -6.36 -18.00 5.25
CA SER A 131 -5.98 -18.88 4.16
C SER A 131 -4.79 -19.73 4.56
N SER A 132 -4.71 -20.93 3.99
CA SER A 132 -3.56 -21.82 4.16
C SER A 132 -3.07 -22.31 2.80
N ALA A 133 -1.77 -22.37 2.62
CA ALA A 133 -1.15 -22.89 1.41
C ALA A 133 0.10 -23.71 1.76
N SER A 134 0.39 -24.71 0.94
CA SER A 134 1.60 -25.52 1.08
C SER A 134 2.21 -25.85 -0.28
N ASN A 135 3.52 -25.94 -0.33
CA ASN A 135 4.28 -26.35 -1.51
C ASN A 135 5.47 -27.20 -1.07
N GLY A 136 5.59 -28.42 -1.60
CA GLY A 136 6.65 -29.36 -1.27
C GLY A 136 7.23 -30.05 -2.50
N THR A 137 8.54 -29.97 -2.69
CA THR A 137 9.28 -30.60 -3.79
C THR A 137 10.70 -30.93 -3.37
N GLU A 138 11.17 -32.15 -3.67
CA GLU A 138 12.58 -32.57 -3.52
C GLU A 138 13.17 -32.27 -2.12
N GLY A 139 12.42 -32.53 -1.04
CA GLY A 139 12.86 -32.29 0.33
C GLY A 139 12.81 -30.82 0.79
N LYS A 140 12.32 -29.92 -0.08
CA LYS A 140 11.95 -28.54 0.27
C LYS A 140 10.47 -28.49 0.59
N GLN A 141 10.08 -27.76 1.63
CA GLN A 141 8.68 -27.59 2.00
C GLN A 141 8.42 -26.21 2.58
N ILE A 142 7.31 -25.59 2.17
CA ILE A 142 6.72 -24.43 2.83
C ILE A 142 5.28 -24.79 3.17
N ASN A 143 4.89 -24.60 4.42
CA ASN A 143 3.49 -24.58 4.83
C ASN A 143 3.21 -23.24 5.50
N ALA A 144 2.18 -22.52 5.07
CA ALA A 144 1.85 -21.21 5.59
C ALA A 144 0.34 -21.10 5.86
N GLU A 145 0.00 -20.43 6.95
CA GLU A 145 -1.33 -19.90 7.26
C GLU A 145 -1.21 -18.39 7.39
N ALA A 146 -2.09 -17.66 6.70
CA ALA A 146 -2.09 -16.21 6.69
C ALA A 146 -3.51 -15.65 6.86
N ASP A 147 -3.59 -14.59 7.66
CA ASP A 147 -4.74 -13.70 7.76
C ASP A 147 -4.30 -12.32 7.28
N VAL A 148 -4.96 -11.78 6.25
CA VAL A 148 -4.56 -10.53 5.60
C VAL A 148 -5.71 -9.56 5.62
N THR A 149 -5.49 -8.36 6.12
CA THR A 149 -6.45 -7.25 6.01
C THR A 149 -5.86 -6.17 5.10
N LEU A 150 -6.45 -5.97 3.93
CA LEU A 150 -6.10 -4.87 3.03
C LEU A 150 -6.56 -3.54 3.62
N GLY A 151 -5.70 -2.53 3.52
CA GLY A 151 -6.11 -1.14 3.70
C GLY A 151 -7.06 -0.68 2.58
N GLU A 152 -7.73 0.45 2.79
CA GLU A 152 -8.75 0.99 1.88
C GLU A 152 -8.24 1.24 0.45
N THR A 153 -6.97 1.58 0.27
CA THR A 153 -6.35 1.76 -1.06
C THR A 153 -5.78 0.49 -1.66
N GLY A 154 -5.66 -0.59 -0.89
CA GLY A 154 -4.92 -1.79 -1.29
C GLY A 154 -3.39 -1.59 -1.39
N GLN A 155 -2.86 -0.40 -1.10
CA GLN A 155 -1.41 -0.16 -1.07
C GLN A 155 -0.73 -0.84 0.12
N TRP A 156 -1.47 -1.05 1.20
CA TRP A 156 -0.98 -1.63 2.45
C TRP A 156 -1.79 -2.85 2.85
N ALA A 157 -1.13 -3.82 3.46
CA ALA A 157 -1.77 -5.01 4.01
C ALA A 157 -1.23 -5.31 5.41
N ASP A 158 -2.14 -5.49 6.36
CA ASP A 158 -1.83 -6.04 7.68
C ASP A 158 -1.88 -7.56 7.60
N LEU A 159 -0.73 -8.22 7.75
CA LEU A 159 -0.55 -9.66 7.62
C LEU A 159 -0.22 -10.27 8.98
N SER A 160 -1.02 -11.26 9.40
CA SER A 160 -0.64 -12.23 10.42
C SER A 160 -0.21 -13.53 9.71
N LEU A 161 1.03 -13.98 9.92
CA LEU A 161 1.62 -15.13 9.25
C LEU A 161 2.12 -16.15 10.27
N ALA A 162 1.67 -17.40 10.13
CA ALA A 162 2.27 -18.57 10.76
C ALA A 162 2.79 -19.50 9.66
N ALA A 163 4.08 -19.81 9.65
CA ALA A 163 4.65 -20.62 8.57
C ALA A 163 5.77 -21.54 9.07
N SER A 164 6.00 -22.60 8.29
CA SER A 164 7.09 -23.54 8.51
C SER A 164 7.82 -23.84 7.21
N PHE A 165 9.13 -23.95 7.30
CA PHE A 165 10.05 -24.04 6.19
C PHE A 165 11.01 -25.20 6.42
N GLN A 166 11.24 -25.98 5.37
CA GLN A 166 12.20 -27.07 5.34
C GLN A 166 13.04 -26.95 4.08
N LEU A 167 14.37 -27.00 4.23
CA LEU A 167 15.32 -27.15 3.13
C LEU A 167 16.15 -28.43 3.35
N PRO A 168 16.66 -29.07 2.27
CA PRO A 168 17.52 -30.24 2.39
C PRO A 168 18.77 -29.99 3.23
N GLY A 169 19.01 -30.84 4.23
CA GLY A 169 20.22 -30.76 5.06
C GLY A 169 20.27 -29.57 6.02
N GLN A 170 19.11 -28.96 6.31
CA GLN A 170 18.92 -27.94 7.36
C GLN A 170 17.78 -28.37 8.29
N GLU A 171 17.79 -27.88 9.53
CA GLU A 171 16.68 -28.08 10.46
C GLU A 171 15.45 -27.29 10.03
N ARG A 172 14.26 -27.75 10.41
CA ARG A 172 13.00 -27.04 10.10
C ARG A 172 12.99 -25.70 10.82
N MET A 173 12.53 -24.66 10.14
CA MET A 173 12.30 -23.35 10.73
C MET A 173 10.79 -23.08 10.81
N THR A 174 10.32 -22.54 11.92
CA THR A 174 8.95 -22.09 12.12
C THR A 174 8.93 -20.62 12.51
N ILE A 175 7.91 -19.90 12.03
CA ILE A 175 7.70 -18.49 12.34
C ILE A 175 6.24 -18.23 12.70
N ASN A 176 6.02 -17.25 13.56
CA ASN A 176 4.73 -16.61 13.78
C ASN A 176 4.97 -15.11 13.92
N THR A 177 4.42 -14.29 13.03
CA THR A 177 4.65 -12.85 13.01
C THR A 177 3.44 -12.06 12.52
N GLY A 178 3.31 -10.82 12.97
CA GLY A 178 2.40 -9.83 12.42
C GLY A 178 3.19 -8.68 11.79
N VAL A 179 3.00 -8.45 10.49
CA VAL A 179 3.70 -7.40 9.73
C VAL A 179 2.74 -6.55 8.93
N LEU A 180 3.02 -5.25 8.85
CA LEU A 180 2.43 -4.39 7.82
C LEU A 180 3.30 -4.53 6.58
N LEU A 181 2.70 -4.66 5.40
CA LEU A 181 3.43 -4.72 4.13
C LEU A 181 2.95 -3.61 3.21
N LYS A 182 3.83 -3.16 2.32
CA LYS A 182 3.54 -2.31 1.18
C LYS A 182 3.46 -3.13 -0.11
N SER A 183 2.45 -2.87 -0.94
CA SER A 183 2.18 -3.66 -2.15
C SER A 183 3.39 -3.61 -3.08
N GLY A 184 3.81 -4.77 -3.59
CA GLY A 184 4.96 -4.90 -4.49
C GLY A 184 6.32 -4.73 -3.83
N CYS A 185 6.40 -4.50 -2.51
CA CYS A 185 7.66 -4.33 -1.78
C CYS A 185 7.95 -5.58 -0.93
N PRO A 186 8.90 -6.44 -1.31
CA PRO A 186 9.31 -7.58 -0.50
C PRO A 186 9.98 -7.14 0.80
N MET A 187 9.69 -7.85 1.89
CA MET A 187 10.20 -7.56 3.22
C MET A 187 10.77 -8.80 3.87
N ARG A 188 11.98 -8.69 4.45
CA ARG A 188 12.58 -9.74 5.28
C ARG A 188 11.87 -9.75 6.64
N VAL A 189 11.21 -10.84 6.97
CA VAL A 189 10.38 -10.92 8.19
C VAL A 189 11.01 -11.77 9.28
N ALA A 190 11.93 -12.66 8.94
CA ALA A 190 12.52 -13.61 9.86
C ALA A 190 13.78 -14.26 9.25
N GLY A 191 14.75 -14.61 10.09
CA GLY A 191 15.88 -15.41 9.68
C GLY A 191 16.65 -15.99 10.85
N ASP A 192 17.25 -17.16 10.63
CA ASP A 192 18.12 -17.84 11.60
C ASP A 192 19.35 -18.40 10.87
N ARG A 193 20.53 -17.97 11.31
CA ARG A 193 21.84 -18.34 10.77
C ARG A 193 22.72 -18.82 11.91
N SER A 194 23.33 -19.99 11.74
CA SER A 194 24.32 -20.53 12.67
C SER A 194 25.18 -21.56 11.96
N ASN A 195 26.41 -21.80 12.44
CA ASN A 195 27.23 -22.93 12.00
C ASN A 195 27.42 -22.96 10.47
N GLY A 196 27.48 -21.79 9.83
CA GLY A 196 27.72 -21.65 8.40
C GLY A 196 26.53 -21.95 7.48
N LYS A 197 25.32 -22.14 8.02
CA LYS A 197 24.08 -22.27 7.24
C LYS A 197 22.93 -21.52 7.91
N GLY A 198 22.02 -21.02 7.09
CA GLY A 198 20.78 -20.45 7.61
C GLY A 198 19.71 -20.28 6.56
N MET A 199 18.56 -19.84 7.04
CA MET A 199 17.40 -19.48 6.22
C MET A 199 17.01 -18.05 6.50
N GLU A 200 16.67 -17.33 5.44
CA GLU A 200 16.06 -16.01 5.49
C GLU A 200 14.67 -16.09 4.83
N VAL A 201 13.66 -15.47 5.44
CA VAL A 201 12.30 -15.46 4.91
C VAL A 201 11.94 -14.06 4.46
N THR A 202 11.58 -13.95 3.18
CA THR A 202 11.01 -12.74 2.61
C THR A 202 9.54 -12.95 2.32
N VAL A 203 8.72 -11.95 2.61
CA VAL A 203 7.29 -11.94 2.32
C VAL A 203 6.96 -10.69 1.52
N SER A 204 6.10 -10.86 0.51
CA SER A 204 5.52 -9.75 -0.24
C SER A 204 4.04 -10.00 -0.45
N PHE A 205 3.31 -8.91 -0.71
CA PHE A 205 1.95 -9.01 -1.21
C PHE A 205 1.77 -8.08 -2.41
N ASN A 206 0.79 -8.42 -3.25
CA ASN A 206 0.25 -7.52 -4.26
C ASN A 206 -1.28 -7.54 -4.17
N ALA A 207 -1.88 -6.35 -4.13
CA ALA A 207 -3.32 -6.23 -4.34
C ALA A 207 -3.62 -6.47 -5.83
N ILE A 208 -4.55 -7.40 -6.10
CA ILE A 208 -4.96 -7.79 -7.44
C ILE A 208 -6.49 -7.79 -7.55
N LEU A 209 -6.99 -7.65 -8.77
CA LEU A 209 -8.39 -7.86 -9.09
C LEU A 209 -8.74 -9.35 -9.11
N ILE A 210 -10.04 -9.67 -9.15
CA ILE A 210 -10.53 -11.07 -9.21
C ILE A 210 -9.94 -11.83 -10.42
N ASP A 211 -9.70 -11.15 -11.53
CA ASP A 211 -9.13 -11.75 -12.74
C ASP A 211 -7.61 -11.91 -12.69
N GLY A 212 -6.98 -11.55 -11.57
CA GLY A 212 -5.55 -11.69 -11.33
C GLY A 212 -4.68 -10.52 -11.78
N SER A 213 -5.27 -9.48 -12.38
CA SER A 213 -4.53 -8.28 -12.79
C SER A 213 -4.16 -7.39 -11.59
N PRO A 214 -3.04 -6.65 -11.65
CA PRO A 214 -2.66 -5.69 -10.60
C PRO A 214 -3.75 -4.66 -10.32
N LEU A 215 -3.92 -4.24 -9.07
CA LEU A 215 -4.84 -3.14 -8.72
C LEU A 215 -4.49 -1.82 -9.42
N ALA A 216 -3.20 -1.60 -9.73
CA ALA A 216 -2.78 -0.43 -10.50
C ALA A 216 -3.36 -0.40 -11.93
N ASP A 217 -3.84 -1.54 -12.47
CA ASP A 217 -4.51 -1.60 -13.77
C ASP A 217 -6.00 -1.26 -13.71
N THR A 218 -6.54 -0.92 -12.53
CA THR A 218 -7.97 -0.59 -12.37
C THR A 218 -8.36 0.69 -13.11
N ILE A 219 -7.52 1.72 -13.08
CA ILE A 219 -7.71 2.93 -13.88
C ILE A 219 -6.43 3.25 -14.61
N ARG A 220 -6.53 3.50 -15.92
CA ARG A 220 -5.40 3.88 -16.75
C ARG A 220 -5.80 5.01 -17.68
N ILE A 221 -4.92 5.98 -17.91
CA ILE A 221 -5.13 7.06 -18.86
C ILE A 221 -4.21 6.92 -20.06
N GLN A 222 -4.65 7.46 -21.19
CA GLN A 222 -3.81 7.66 -22.36
C GLN A 222 -3.12 9.01 -22.28
N GLN A 223 -1.79 9.01 -22.21
CA GLN A 223 -0.95 10.20 -22.28
C GLN A 223 0.19 9.96 -23.26
N ASP A 224 0.38 10.87 -24.21
CA ASP A 224 1.42 10.77 -25.26
C ASP A 224 1.43 9.42 -26.01
N GLY A 225 0.23 8.87 -26.26
CA GLY A 225 0.03 7.58 -26.93
C GLY A 225 0.40 6.36 -26.08
N ARG A 226 0.72 6.54 -24.80
CA ARG A 226 1.02 5.48 -23.83
C ARG A 226 -0.10 5.36 -22.82
N SER A 227 -0.18 4.17 -22.21
CA SER A 227 -1.12 3.91 -21.13
C SER A 227 -0.40 3.99 -19.79
N ILE A 228 -0.91 4.85 -18.89
CA ILE A 228 -0.32 5.14 -17.57
C ILE A 228 -1.37 4.83 -16.48
N PRO A 229 -1.02 4.09 -15.41
CA PRO A 229 -1.94 3.83 -14.32
C PRO A 229 -2.18 5.08 -13.46
N ILE A 230 -3.41 5.25 -12.96
CA ILE A 230 -3.72 6.24 -11.92
C ILE A 230 -3.67 5.52 -10.58
N ILE A 231 -2.82 6.03 -9.67
CA ILE A 231 -2.74 5.54 -8.30
C ILE A 231 -3.49 6.51 -7.40
N GLN A 232 -4.65 6.10 -6.91
CA GLN A 232 -5.39 6.85 -5.88
C GLN A 232 -4.67 6.68 -4.54
N SER A 233 -4.29 7.78 -3.92
CA SER A 233 -3.51 7.81 -2.67
C SER A 233 -4.38 7.95 -1.41
N ALA A 234 -5.65 7.52 -1.47
CA ALA A 234 -6.63 7.78 -0.42
C ALA A 234 -6.06 7.51 0.98
N HIS A 235 -6.09 8.52 1.83
CA HIS A 235 -5.66 8.48 3.23
C HIS A 235 -4.17 8.19 3.52
N SER A 236 -3.30 8.06 2.51
CA SER A 236 -1.86 8.14 2.76
C SER A 236 -1.45 9.60 2.93
N THR A 237 -0.53 9.88 3.85
CA THR A 237 0.10 11.20 3.99
C THR A 237 1.59 11.02 3.75
N GLU A 238 2.13 11.74 2.77
CA GLU A 238 3.55 11.73 2.45
C GLU A 238 4.12 13.14 2.62
N ILE A 239 5.27 13.22 3.29
CA ILE A 239 6.02 14.48 3.44
C ILE A 239 7.43 14.23 2.92
N GLN A 240 7.81 14.96 1.88
CA GLN A 240 9.09 14.79 1.20
C GLN A 240 9.80 16.15 1.07
N ARG A 241 11.11 16.20 1.37
CA ARG A 241 11.91 17.37 0.99
C ARG A 241 12.17 17.32 -0.52
N ILE A 242 11.85 18.40 -1.22
CA ILE A 242 12.11 18.54 -2.65
C ILE A 242 12.92 19.81 -2.90
N GLY A 243 14.00 19.71 -3.70
CA GLY A 243 14.80 20.86 -4.16
C GLY A 243 15.13 21.94 -3.12
N GLY A 244 16.27 21.85 -2.43
CA GLY A 244 16.63 22.84 -1.41
C GLY A 244 15.84 22.65 -0.11
N ASN A 245 15.19 23.70 0.39
CA ASN A 245 14.46 23.70 1.67
C ASN A 245 12.93 23.54 1.53
N MET A 246 12.42 23.15 0.36
CA MET A 246 10.98 22.97 0.18
C MET A 246 10.52 21.60 0.68
N LEU A 247 9.32 21.57 1.25
CA LEU A 247 8.60 20.40 1.73
C LEU A 247 7.35 20.24 0.88
N LEU A 248 7.24 19.09 0.23
CA LEU A 248 6.05 18.63 -0.46
C LEU A 248 5.26 17.73 0.48
N TRP A 249 4.09 18.19 0.86
CA TRP A 249 3.09 17.42 1.58
C TRP A 249 2.02 16.96 0.59
N GLN A 250 1.71 15.67 0.60
CA GLN A 250 0.68 15.08 -0.25
C GLN A 250 -0.23 14.19 0.60
N ARG A 251 -1.53 14.27 0.34
CA ARG A 251 -2.49 13.39 0.99
C ARG A 251 -3.68 13.07 0.11
N GLY A 252 -4.00 11.79 -0.02
CA GLY A 252 -5.27 11.39 -0.61
C GLY A 252 -6.44 11.71 0.32
N VAL A 253 -7.41 12.45 -0.20
CA VAL A 253 -8.54 12.94 0.57
C VAL A 253 -9.71 13.20 -0.36
N GLU A 254 -10.87 12.72 0.04
CA GLU A 254 -12.10 12.96 -0.69
C GLU A 254 -12.49 14.45 -0.59
N PRO A 255 -13.04 15.06 -1.66
CA PRO A 255 -13.46 16.45 -1.64
C PRO A 255 -14.34 16.81 -0.44
N GLU A 256 -15.29 15.94 -0.09
CA GLU A 256 -16.24 16.14 1.00
C GLU A 256 -15.59 16.33 2.37
N GLN A 257 -14.34 15.89 2.54
CA GLN A 257 -13.63 15.96 3.81
C GLN A 257 -12.99 17.34 4.06
N PHE A 258 -12.80 18.15 3.02
CA PHE A 258 -12.16 19.47 3.14
C PHE A 258 -12.93 20.60 2.48
N LEU A 259 -13.88 20.30 1.58
CA LEU A 259 -14.84 21.27 1.11
C LEU A 259 -15.85 21.55 2.23
N PRO A 260 -16.19 22.83 2.48
CA PRO A 260 -17.29 23.14 3.39
C PRO A 260 -18.54 22.45 2.85
N ASN A 261 -19.18 21.61 3.67
CA ASN A 261 -20.47 21.03 3.31
C ASN A 261 -21.43 22.18 3.02
N ASP A 262 -21.86 22.30 1.76
CA ASP A 262 -23.18 22.86 1.50
C ASP A 262 -24.11 22.03 2.35
N THR A 263 -24.67 22.64 3.38
CA THR A 263 -25.69 22.01 4.19
C THR A 263 -26.81 21.75 3.20
N GLN A 264 -26.93 20.51 2.71
CA GLN A 264 -28.14 20.08 2.04
C GLN A 264 -29.23 20.35 3.08
N GLU A 265 -29.96 21.45 2.91
CA GLU A 265 -31.24 21.64 3.57
C GLU A 265 -31.97 20.32 3.37
N ALA A 266 -32.31 19.64 4.47
CA ALA A 266 -32.92 18.33 4.44
C ALA A 266 -34.14 18.40 3.51
N ALA A 267 -33.96 17.96 2.26
CA ALA A 267 -35.00 18.00 1.27
C ALA A 267 -36.13 17.12 1.79
N ASP A 268 -37.34 17.68 1.84
CA ASP A 268 -38.53 16.95 2.25
C ASP A 268 -38.60 15.63 1.45
N PRO A 269 -38.51 14.46 2.11
CA PRO A 269 -38.46 13.17 1.44
C PRO A 269 -39.75 12.84 0.68
N PHE A 270 -40.78 13.69 0.76
CA PHE A 270 -42.07 13.55 0.08
C PHE A 270 -42.34 14.63 -0.99
N ALA A 271 -41.42 15.56 -1.24
CA ALA A 271 -41.59 16.53 -2.31
C ALA A 271 -41.35 15.86 -3.69
N GLU A 272 -42.28 16.06 -4.64
CA GLU A 272 -42.05 15.65 -6.03
C GLU A 272 -40.78 16.37 -6.56
N PRO A 273 -39.83 15.65 -7.19
CA PRO A 273 -38.58 16.24 -7.64
C PRO A 273 -38.87 17.28 -8.73
N GLY A 274 -38.89 18.55 -8.33
CA GLY A 274 -38.88 19.66 -9.27
C GLY A 274 -37.64 19.58 -10.18
N PRO A 275 -37.61 20.33 -11.30
CA PRO A 275 -36.40 20.51 -12.08
C PRO A 275 -35.41 21.31 -11.24
N MET A 276 -34.65 20.65 -10.36
CA MET A 276 -33.47 21.24 -9.73
C MET A 276 -32.52 21.60 -10.87
N LYS A 277 -32.35 22.89 -11.12
CA LYS A 277 -31.13 23.39 -11.77
C LYS A 277 -30.01 23.00 -10.83
N LYS A 278 -29.19 22.03 -11.23
CA LYS A 278 -28.02 21.61 -10.49
C LYS A 278 -27.09 22.82 -10.40
N GLU A 279 -27.04 23.46 -9.25
CA GLU A 279 -25.98 24.43 -9.00
C GLU A 279 -24.65 23.67 -9.03
N PRO A 280 -23.61 24.21 -9.68
CA PRO A 280 -22.31 23.58 -9.67
C PRO A 280 -21.84 23.44 -8.22
N SER A 281 -21.37 22.24 -7.88
CA SER A 281 -20.72 21.90 -6.63
C SER A 281 -19.57 22.87 -6.34
N GLU A 282 -19.24 23.09 -5.07
CA GLU A 282 -18.10 23.94 -4.68
C GLU A 282 -16.79 23.52 -5.36
N LEU A 283 -16.60 22.23 -5.65
CA LEU A 283 -15.45 21.73 -6.41
C LEU A 283 -15.43 22.25 -7.85
N GLU A 284 -16.58 22.24 -8.54
CA GLU A 284 -16.73 22.76 -9.92
C GLU A 284 -16.53 24.29 -10.00
N ARG A 285 -16.59 24.98 -8.86
CA ARG A 285 -16.29 26.42 -8.76
C ARG A 285 -14.80 26.71 -8.59
N LEU A 286 -13.99 25.71 -8.22
CA LEU A 286 -12.54 25.89 -8.06
C LEU A 286 -11.87 26.11 -9.41
N LYS A 287 -10.85 26.97 -9.42
CA LYS A 287 -10.12 27.31 -10.64
C LYS A 287 -8.96 26.36 -10.83
N VAL A 288 -8.69 25.97 -12.07
CA VAL A 288 -7.45 25.28 -12.41
C VAL A 288 -6.26 26.23 -12.19
N VAL A 289 -5.27 25.76 -11.43
CA VAL A 289 -4.05 26.51 -11.13
C VAL A 289 -2.86 25.97 -11.93
N LYS A 290 -1.92 26.86 -12.27
CA LYS A 290 -0.64 26.45 -12.85
C LYS A 290 0.23 25.84 -11.75
N VAL A 291 0.54 24.56 -11.89
CA VAL A 291 1.42 23.84 -10.97
C VAL A 291 2.88 24.33 -11.09
N PRO A 292 3.62 24.51 -9.98
CA PRO A 292 5.05 24.80 -10.01
C PRO A 292 5.86 23.74 -10.77
N GLU A 293 6.83 24.16 -11.58
CA GLU A 293 7.63 23.25 -12.43
C GLU A 293 8.37 22.16 -11.64
N THR A 294 8.71 22.45 -10.37
CA THR A 294 9.36 21.50 -9.45
C THR A 294 8.51 20.26 -9.16
N ILE A 295 7.19 20.37 -9.28
CA ILE A 295 6.25 19.27 -9.00
C ILE A 295 5.31 18.98 -10.18
N ALA A 296 5.34 19.77 -11.26
CA ALA A 296 4.46 19.62 -12.42
C ALA A 296 4.49 18.20 -13.02
N GLY A 297 5.65 17.55 -13.06
CA GLY A 297 5.79 16.17 -13.57
C GLY A 297 5.15 15.08 -12.70
N ARG A 298 4.57 15.42 -11.55
CA ARG A 298 3.88 14.48 -10.66
C ARG A 298 2.38 14.39 -10.92
N PHE A 299 1.82 15.29 -11.72
CA PHE A 299 0.38 15.38 -11.96
C PHE A 299 0.05 14.85 -13.35
N LEU A 300 -1.01 14.05 -13.41
CA LEU A 300 -1.50 13.46 -14.64
C LEU A 300 -2.65 14.27 -15.26
N GLY A 301 -3.27 15.17 -14.48
CA GLY A 301 -4.39 16.01 -14.89
C GLY A 301 -4.31 17.45 -14.33
N PRO A 302 -5.37 18.27 -14.53
CA PRO A 302 -5.47 19.60 -13.97
C PRO A 302 -5.53 19.56 -12.44
N VAL A 303 -4.91 20.57 -11.82
CA VAL A 303 -4.90 20.75 -10.37
C VAL A 303 -5.78 21.95 -10.04
N LEU A 304 -6.73 21.76 -9.11
CA LEU A 304 -7.63 22.82 -8.65
C LEU A 304 -7.00 23.62 -7.52
N ASP A 305 -7.18 24.93 -7.54
CA ASP A 305 -6.71 25.85 -6.50
C ASP A 305 -7.53 25.67 -5.22
N ILE A 306 -6.88 25.21 -4.16
CA ILE A 306 -7.48 25.07 -2.82
C ILE A 306 -6.83 26.01 -1.79
N SER A 307 -6.02 26.98 -2.24
CA SER A 307 -5.32 27.92 -1.35
C SER A 307 -6.27 28.69 -0.43
N GLY A 308 -7.40 29.18 -0.97
CA GLY A 308 -8.42 29.88 -0.19
C GLY A 308 -9.05 29.01 0.91
N ILE A 309 -9.23 27.71 0.65
CA ILE A 309 -9.79 26.76 1.60
C ILE A 309 -8.79 26.49 2.72
N ILE A 310 -7.54 26.21 2.37
CA ILE A 310 -6.46 25.98 3.33
C ILE A 310 -6.22 27.24 4.19
N ALA A 311 -6.27 28.42 3.58
CA ALA A 311 -6.15 29.69 4.29
C ALA A 311 -7.27 29.91 5.31
N ALA A 312 -8.50 29.54 4.96
CA ALA A 312 -9.64 29.61 5.87
C ALA A 312 -9.49 28.68 7.10
N GLN A 313 -8.66 27.64 7.01
CA GLN A 313 -8.32 26.75 8.13
C GLN A 313 -7.14 27.24 8.99
N GLY A 314 -6.60 28.44 8.73
CA GLY A 314 -5.58 29.07 9.56
C GLY A 314 -4.12 28.79 9.15
N ILE A 315 -3.89 28.16 7.99
CA ILE A 315 -2.57 28.05 7.37
C ILE A 315 -2.30 29.33 6.58
N ASN A 316 -1.17 30.00 6.86
CA ASN A 316 -0.84 31.26 6.19
C ASN A 316 0.11 31.00 5.02
N PHE A 317 -0.30 31.42 3.82
CA PHE A 317 0.57 31.42 2.65
C PHE A 317 1.50 32.62 2.69
N THR A 318 2.81 32.37 2.60
CA THR A 318 3.83 33.38 2.34
C THR A 318 3.99 33.57 0.83
N GLU A 319 4.11 34.82 0.38
CA GLU A 319 4.04 35.21 -1.05
C GLU A 319 5.10 34.57 -1.98
N ALA A 320 6.08 33.84 -1.45
CA ALA A 320 7.28 33.45 -2.20
C ALA A 320 7.30 32.01 -2.75
N VAL A 321 6.69 31.01 -2.07
CA VAL A 321 6.90 29.59 -2.44
C VAL A 321 5.70 28.67 -2.14
N ASP A 322 4.66 29.15 -1.45
CA ASP A 322 3.60 28.26 -1.00
C ASP A 322 2.59 27.95 -2.12
N PHE A 323 2.35 26.67 -2.38
CA PHE A 323 1.37 26.18 -3.36
C PHE A 323 0.39 25.22 -2.68
N ALA A 324 -0.89 25.35 -3.02
CA ALA A 324 -1.95 24.51 -2.53
C ALA A 324 -2.84 24.09 -3.69
N GLY A 325 -2.90 22.79 -3.95
CA GLY A 325 -3.62 22.24 -5.09
C GLY A 325 -4.36 20.95 -4.75
N TYR A 326 -5.43 20.66 -5.48
CA TYR A 326 -6.11 19.37 -5.45
C TYR A 326 -6.04 18.70 -6.82
N ASP A 327 -5.37 17.56 -6.91
CA ASP A 327 -5.37 16.71 -8.10
C ASP A 327 -6.61 15.84 -8.10
N VAL A 328 -7.52 16.16 -9.01
CA VAL A 328 -8.82 15.50 -9.15
C VAL A 328 -8.67 14.04 -9.56
N MET A 329 -7.65 13.72 -10.37
CA MET A 329 -7.48 12.36 -10.91
C MET A 329 -6.95 11.40 -9.86
N SER A 330 -6.03 11.86 -9.00
CA SER A 330 -5.46 11.05 -7.92
C SER A 330 -6.15 11.26 -6.56
N GLU A 331 -7.20 12.09 -6.51
CA GLU A 331 -7.90 12.51 -5.29
C GLU A 331 -6.95 13.03 -4.19
N THR A 332 -5.95 13.80 -4.58
CA THR A 332 -4.82 14.14 -3.69
C THR A 332 -4.73 15.65 -3.47
N MET A 333 -4.80 16.06 -2.20
CA MET A 333 -4.38 17.40 -1.77
C MET A 333 -2.86 17.48 -1.77
N VAL A 334 -2.36 18.61 -2.26
CA VAL A 334 -0.94 18.91 -2.37
C VAL A 334 -0.69 20.24 -1.72
N PHE A 335 0.28 20.26 -0.82
CA PHE A 335 0.75 21.47 -0.18
C PHE A 335 2.27 21.54 -0.28
N LEU A 336 2.77 22.57 -0.93
CA LEU A 336 4.19 22.86 -1.04
C LEU A 336 4.48 24.06 -0.13
N THR A 337 5.45 23.91 0.76
CA THR A 337 5.89 25.01 1.63
C THR A 337 7.37 24.96 1.92
N THR A 338 7.94 26.07 2.37
CA THR A 338 9.30 26.11 2.95
C THR A 338 9.31 26.12 4.48
N SER A 339 8.12 26.20 5.10
CA SER A 339 7.96 26.25 6.56
C SER A 339 7.66 24.86 7.12
N GLU A 340 8.58 24.32 7.92
CA GLU A 340 8.35 23.07 8.68
C GLU A 340 7.12 23.20 9.59
N GLN A 341 6.93 24.38 10.21
CA GLN A 341 5.79 24.64 11.08
C GLN A 341 4.44 24.57 10.34
N GLU A 342 4.36 25.07 9.10
CA GLU A 342 3.11 24.98 8.33
C GLU A 342 2.87 23.56 7.80
N ALA A 343 3.93 22.82 7.45
CA ALA A 343 3.81 21.40 7.11
C ALA A 343 3.31 20.56 8.30
N GLU A 344 3.82 20.81 9.50
CA GLU A 344 3.35 20.17 10.74
C GLU A 344 1.88 20.52 11.06
N LYS A 345 1.49 21.80 10.90
CA LYS A 345 0.08 22.21 11.06
C LYS A 345 -0.83 21.51 10.05
N MET A 346 -0.40 21.41 8.79
CA MET A 346 -1.15 20.70 7.75
C MET A 346 -1.32 19.21 8.10
N GLU A 347 -0.25 18.57 8.58
CA GLU A 347 -0.32 17.20 9.07
C GLU A 347 -1.30 17.08 10.25
N GLN A 348 -1.27 17.99 11.22
CA GLN A 348 -2.17 17.98 12.38
C GLN A 348 -3.64 18.24 12.03
N LEU A 349 -3.92 19.19 11.13
CA LEU A 349 -5.29 19.53 10.70
C LEU A 349 -5.94 18.37 9.96
N MET A 350 -5.16 17.70 9.11
CA MET A 350 -5.71 16.68 8.24
C MET A 350 -5.65 15.30 8.90
N THR A 351 -4.67 14.97 9.73
CA THR A 351 -4.54 13.62 10.32
C THR A 351 -5.57 13.41 11.44
N PRO A 352 -6.54 12.49 11.27
CA PRO A 352 -7.46 12.19 12.36
C PRO A 352 -6.66 11.72 13.58
N MET A 353 -6.96 12.30 14.76
CA MET A 353 -6.23 12.11 16.03
C MET A 353 -6.11 10.65 16.53
N CYS A 354 -6.62 9.65 15.80
CA CYS A 354 -6.57 8.23 16.16
C CYS A 354 -5.68 7.37 15.24
N GLY A 355 -5.02 7.94 14.24
CA GLY A 355 -4.12 7.20 13.33
C GLY A 355 -2.68 7.14 13.84
N LEU A 356 -2.39 6.43 14.93
CA LEU A 356 -0.99 6.15 15.29
C LEU A 356 -0.33 5.37 14.13
N ARG A 357 0.72 5.95 13.53
CA ARG A 357 1.52 5.28 12.50
C ARG A 357 1.96 3.92 13.06
N VAL A 358 1.54 2.85 12.39
CA VAL A 358 1.92 1.48 12.76
C VAL A 358 3.42 1.35 12.52
N LYS A 359 4.22 1.33 13.59
CA LYS A 359 5.66 1.14 13.50
C LYS A 359 6.00 -0.35 13.46
N MET A 360 6.80 -0.73 12.47
CA MET A 360 7.42 -2.05 12.37
C MET A 360 8.74 -2.05 13.14
N VAL A 361 9.02 -3.14 13.84
CA VAL A 361 10.28 -3.34 14.56
C VAL A 361 10.89 -4.65 14.09
N SER A 362 12.08 -4.58 13.50
CA SER A 362 12.96 -5.74 13.33
C SER A 362 13.83 -5.86 14.56
N ALA A 363 13.80 -7.00 15.24
CA ALA A 363 14.71 -7.24 16.34
C ALA A 363 15.42 -8.57 16.19
N GLY A 364 16.69 -8.59 16.57
CA GLY A 364 17.56 -9.73 16.43
C GLY A 364 18.54 -9.86 17.57
N CYS A 365 19.05 -11.08 17.70
CA CYS A 365 19.97 -11.51 18.72
C CYS A 365 21.20 -12.13 18.04
N GLU A 366 22.38 -11.64 18.39
CA GLU A 366 23.67 -12.10 17.88
C GLU A 366 24.44 -12.84 18.98
N ASN A 367 24.88 -14.07 18.68
CA ASN A 367 25.85 -14.86 19.45
C ASN A 367 26.81 -15.58 18.49
N GLU A 368 26.82 -16.93 18.43
CA GLU A 368 27.53 -17.76 17.43
C GLU A 368 26.83 -17.76 16.05
N GLY A 369 25.96 -16.79 15.82
CA GLY A 369 25.06 -16.67 14.68
C GLY A 369 24.00 -15.60 14.94
N GLU A 370 23.18 -15.30 13.94
CA GLU A 370 22.14 -14.28 14.02
C GLU A 370 20.76 -14.92 13.92
N ILE A 371 19.88 -14.62 14.88
CA ILE A 371 18.44 -14.90 14.78
C ILE A 371 17.69 -13.59 14.85
N HIS A 372 16.71 -13.39 13.98
CA HIS A 372 15.89 -12.18 14.02
C HIS A 372 14.46 -12.47 13.56
N VAL A 373 13.55 -11.62 14.03
CA VAL A 373 12.16 -11.63 13.62
C VAL A 373 11.65 -10.19 13.60
N MET A 374 10.81 -9.89 12.62
CA MET A 374 10.11 -8.62 12.52
C MET A 374 8.73 -8.74 13.17
N SER A 375 8.27 -7.69 13.83
CA SER A 375 6.91 -7.59 14.36
C SER A 375 6.43 -6.15 14.38
N ARG A 376 5.12 -5.97 14.37
CA ARG A 376 4.50 -4.69 14.71
C ARG A 376 4.70 -4.37 16.20
N SER A 377 4.71 -3.08 16.53
CA SER A 377 4.63 -2.65 17.94
C SER A 377 3.45 -3.31 18.65
N SER A 378 3.70 -3.79 19.86
CA SER A 378 2.77 -4.48 20.76
C SER A 378 2.22 -5.81 20.22
N ARG A 379 2.83 -6.39 19.19
CA ARG A 379 2.50 -7.73 18.67
C ARG A 379 3.64 -8.70 18.97
N LYS A 380 3.28 -9.88 19.46
CA LYS A 380 4.23 -10.97 19.65
C LYS A 380 4.66 -11.53 18.31
N ALA A 381 5.94 -11.84 18.18
CA ALA A 381 6.49 -12.61 17.08
C ALA A 381 7.43 -13.70 17.62
N TYR A 382 7.60 -14.73 16.82
CA TYR A 382 8.32 -15.94 17.15
C TYR A 382 9.06 -16.46 15.92
N ILE A 383 10.28 -16.90 16.14
CA ILE A 383 11.03 -17.73 15.21
C ILE A 383 11.68 -18.86 16.00
N ALA A 384 11.67 -20.07 15.43
CA ALA A 384 12.41 -21.18 15.97
C ALA A 384 12.95 -22.09 14.89
N ARG A 385 14.04 -22.78 15.21
CA ARG A 385 14.66 -23.78 14.36
C ARG A 385 14.97 -25.04 15.17
N GLY A 386 14.60 -26.19 14.61
CA GLY A 386 14.80 -27.49 15.25
C GLY A 386 13.95 -28.60 14.62
N ALA A 387 14.17 -29.83 15.06
CA ALA A 387 13.39 -30.98 14.60
C ALA A 387 12.00 -31.11 15.29
N ASP A 388 11.84 -30.52 16.48
CA ASP A 388 10.62 -30.54 17.29
C ASP A 388 10.17 -29.12 17.62
N ASP A 389 8.94 -28.79 17.24
CA ASP A 389 8.34 -27.47 17.47
C ASP A 389 8.17 -27.18 18.99
N ASN A 390 8.06 -28.23 19.83
CA ASN A 390 7.96 -28.07 21.29
C ASN A 390 9.31 -27.87 21.97
N ASN A 391 10.38 -28.26 21.29
CA ASN A 391 11.72 -28.26 21.87
C ASN A 391 12.77 -27.85 20.82
N PRO A 392 12.69 -26.61 20.31
CA PRO A 392 13.56 -26.16 19.25
C PRO A 392 15.02 -26.04 19.75
N VAL A 393 15.95 -26.20 18.81
CA VAL A 393 17.38 -26.01 19.05
C VAL A 393 17.65 -24.54 19.33
N ARG A 394 17.09 -23.64 18.52
CA ARG A 394 17.13 -22.19 18.74
C ARG A 394 15.73 -21.61 18.66
N SER A 395 15.41 -20.67 19.53
CA SER A 395 14.15 -19.92 19.44
C SER A 395 14.31 -18.50 19.95
N PHE A 396 13.50 -17.61 19.38
CA PHE A 396 13.45 -16.20 19.74
C PHE A 396 12.00 -15.71 19.70
N ASP A 397 11.46 -15.42 20.90
CA ASP A 397 10.18 -14.75 21.10
C ASP A 397 10.43 -13.26 21.31
N LEU A 398 9.62 -12.41 20.68
CA LEU A 398 9.73 -10.96 20.74
C LEU A 398 8.36 -10.30 20.91
N GLU A 399 8.26 -9.34 21.82
CA GLU A 399 7.16 -8.38 21.92
C GLU A 399 7.75 -6.97 22.00
N PRO A 400 7.85 -6.24 20.86
CA PRO A 400 8.45 -4.91 20.84
C PRO A 400 7.39 -3.85 21.17
N VAL A 401 7.78 -2.77 21.85
CA VAL A 401 6.92 -1.60 22.09
C VAL A 401 7.71 -0.35 21.73
N VAL A 402 7.20 0.42 20.77
CA VAL A 402 7.83 1.67 20.35
C VAL A 402 7.32 2.83 21.19
N GLY A 403 8.23 3.51 21.89
CA GLY A 403 7.94 4.73 22.63
C GLY A 403 7.88 5.96 21.73
N GLU A 404 7.32 7.05 22.25
CA GLU A 404 7.21 8.34 21.56
C GLU A 404 8.58 8.97 21.27
N THR A 405 9.59 8.70 22.11
CA THR A 405 10.94 9.29 22.04
C THR A 405 11.91 8.53 21.12
N GLY A 406 11.42 7.61 20.28
CA GLY A 406 12.27 6.74 19.44
C GLY A 406 12.99 5.63 20.21
N LEU A 407 12.67 5.44 21.50
CA LEU A 407 13.13 4.32 22.30
C LEU A 407 12.28 3.07 22.03
N LEU A 408 12.93 1.91 22.03
CA LEU A 408 12.31 0.61 21.81
C LEU A 408 12.42 -0.23 23.08
N LEU A 409 11.27 -0.58 23.69
CA LEU A 409 11.24 -1.61 24.72
C LEU A 409 11.05 -2.97 24.05
N LEU A 410 12.02 -3.86 24.21
CA LEU A 410 11.99 -5.21 23.66
C LEU A 410 11.82 -6.19 24.82
N LYS A 411 10.66 -6.81 24.93
CA LYS A 411 10.47 -7.99 25.80
C LYS A 411 10.76 -9.21 24.95
N PHE A 412 11.65 -10.09 25.41
CA PHE A 412 12.05 -11.21 24.58
C PHE A 412 12.46 -12.42 25.40
N ARG A 413 12.34 -13.59 24.76
CA ARG A 413 12.88 -14.84 25.26
C ARG A 413 13.76 -15.45 24.18
N TYR A 414 15.02 -15.68 24.52
CA TYR A 414 16.00 -16.33 23.64
C TYR A 414 16.39 -17.68 24.23
N GLN A 415 16.43 -18.70 23.38
CA GLN A 415 16.92 -20.03 23.72
C GLN A 415 17.90 -20.51 22.65
N ASP A 416 19.04 -21.05 23.08
CA ASP A 416 20.00 -21.73 22.22
C ASP A 416 20.50 -23.01 22.89
N ARG A 417 20.31 -24.15 22.22
CA ARG A 417 20.74 -25.49 22.65
C ARG A 417 21.65 -26.15 21.63
N SER A 418 22.23 -25.36 20.72
CA SER A 418 23.15 -25.85 19.69
C SER A 418 24.38 -26.51 20.31
N SER A 419 24.82 -26.04 21.48
CA SER A 419 25.84 -26.68 22.32
C SER A 419 25.21 -27.34 23.55
N PRO A 420 25.25 -28.68 23.68
CA PRO A 420 24.73 -29.39 24.85
C PRO A 420 25.46 -29.04 26.16
N ALA A 421 26.69 -28.55 26.07
CA ALA A 421 27.50 -28.18 27.23
C ALA A 421 27.10 -26.81 27.82
N GLU A 422 26.55 -25.92 26.99
CA GLU A 422 26.30 -24.51 27.34
C GLU A 422 24.96 -24.03 26.76
N PRO A 423 23.82 -24.57 27.24
CA PRO A 423 22.52 -24.09 26.80
C PRO A 423 22.30 -22.66 27.32
N VAL A 424 21.88 -21.77 26.42
CA VAL A 424 21.51 -20.39 26.76
C VAL A 424 20.00 -20.32 26.86
N LEU A 425 19.50 -19.77 27.97
CA LEU A 425 18.11 -19.38 28.14
C LEU A 425 18.08 -17.99 28.78
N LEU A 426 17.48 -17.04 28.07
CA LEU A 426 17.29 -15.67 28.55
C LEU A 426 15.82 -15.29 28.37
N ASP A 427 15.22 -14.74 29.42
CA ASP A 427 13.85 -14.21 29.44
C ASP A 427 13.92 -12.86 30.14
N THR A 428 13.84 -11.77 29.37
CA THR A 428 14.14 -10.43 29.87
C THR A 428 13.47 -9.34 29.05
N SER A 429 13.63 -8.10 29.50
CA SER A 429 13.22 -6.90 28.78
C SER A 429 14.37 -5.88 28.76
N VAL A 430 14.63 -5.28 27.60
CA VAL A 430 15.65 -4.25 27.43
C VAL A 430 15.08 -3.05 26.69
N THR A 431 15.53 -1.85 27.06
CA THR A 431 15.26 -0.64 26.29
C THR A 431 16.48 -0.35 25.42
N VAL A 432 16.26 -0.27 24.11
CA VAL A 432 17.30 0.07 23.12
C VAL A 432 16.93 1.33 22.38
N GLU A 433 17.94 2.07 21.93
CA GLU A 433 17.76 3.12 20.93
C GLU A 433 17.69 2.49 19.54
N ASP A 434 16.94 3.12 18.64
CA ASP A 434 16.76 2.63 17.27
C ASP A 434 18.10 2.37 16.56
N GLY A 435 18.27 1.15 16.06
CA GLY A 435 19.44 0.69 15.32
C GLY A 435 20.68 0.43 16.19
N ARG A 436 20.65 0.71 17.50
CA ARG A 436 21.79 0.50 18.40
C ARG A 436 21.69 -0.86 19.10
N ALA A 437 22.75 -1.64 19.00
CA ALA A 437 22.87 -2.91 19.70
C ALA A 437 23.23 -2.67 21.18
N VAL A 438 22.64 -3.48 22.07
CA VAL A 438 22.89 -3.47 23.51
C VAL A 438 23.29 -4.88 23.94
N GLU A 439 24.33 -4.97 24.75
CA GLU A 439 24.75 -6.24 25.36
C GLU A 439 23.83 -6.56 26.53
N VAL A 440 23.19 -7.73 26.49
CA VAL A 440 22.16 -8.12 27.49
C VAL A 440 22.65 -9.22 28.42
N MET A 441 23.77 -9.87 28.10
CA MET A 441 24.43 -10.84 28.96
C MET A 441 25.95 -10.75 28.80
N GLU A 442 26.64 -10.49 29.92
CA GLU A 442 28.08 -10.66 30.09
C GLU A 442 28.28 -11.66 31.23
N GLY A 443 29.03 -12.77 31.02
CA GLY A 443 29.47 -13.59 32.15
C GLY A 443 29.60 -15.11 31.96
N GLY A 444 29.38 -15.68 30.78
CA GLY A 444 29.70 -17.09 30.48
C GLY A 444 31.01 -17.23 29.69
N PRO A 445 31.62 -18.44 29.63
CA PRO A 445 32.71 -18.72 28.69
C PRO A 445 32.18 -18.72 27.24
N GLY A 446 31.89 -17.54 26.67
CA GLY A 446 31.33 -17.39 25.32
C GLY A 446 31.28 -15.92 24.88
N MET A 447 30.90 -15.68 23.62
CA MET A 447 30.66 -14.31 23.14
C MET A 447 29.46 -13.69 23.86
N PRO A 448 29.50 -12.38 24.19
CA PRO A 448 28.38 -11.71 24.83
C PRO A 448 27.16 -11.69 23.89
N LEU A 449 25.98 -11.93 24.46
CA LEU A 449 24.73 -11.89 23.72
C LEU A 449 24.37 -10.43 23.41
N LYS A 450 24.32 -10.08 22.13
CA LYS A 450 23.98 -8.73 21.66
C LYS A 450 22.57 -8.70 21.12
N MET A 451 21.78 -7.75 21.61
CA MET A 451 20.41 -7.53 21.19
C MET A 451 20.32 -6.23 20.40
N LYS A 452 19.67 -6.25 19.24
CA LYS A 452 19.43 -5.07 18.41
C LYS A 452 17.96 -4.97 18.05
N GLY A 453 17.40 -3.76 18.13
CA GLY A 453 16.09 -3.42 17.59
C GLY A 453 16.23 -2.28 16.59
N THR A 454 15.52 -2.36 15.48
CA THR A 454 15.48 -1.32 14.45
C THR A 454 14.03 -1.05 14.08
N VAL A 455 13.60 0.21 14.10
CA VAL A 455 12.33 0.66 13.52
C VAL A 455 12.48 0.61 12.01
N VAL A 456 11.54 -0.06 11.36
CA VAL A 456 11.51 -0.14 9.89
C VAL A 456 10.43 0.82 9.40
N GLU A 457 10.86 1.92 8.79
CA GLU A 457 9.98 2.83 8.05
C GLU A 457 9.70 2.24 6.67
N GLN A 458 8.43 2.29 6.21
CA GLN A 458 7.97 1.75 4.91
C GLN A 458 7.42 2.84 3.99
#